data_AF-A0A9D8FY68-F1
#
_entry.id   AF-A0A9D8FY68-F1
#
_cell.length_a   1.000
_cell.length_b   1.000
_cell.length_c   1.000
_cell.angle_alpha   90.00
_cell.angle_beta   90.00
_cell.angle_gamma   90.00
#
_symmetry.space_group_name_H-M   'P 1'
#
loop_
_entity.id
_entity.type
_entity.pdbx_description
1 polymer ?
#
loop_
_entity_poly.entity_id
_entity_poly.type
_entity_poly.pdbx_seq_one_letter_code
_entity_poly.pdbx_strand_id
1 'polypeptide(L)'
;MAYGIDEILTSIFEWDHSQSGNLNAVKEIIQAVEKWDDLWVAYALASLEIEAQTLRGASNIQLLNQKCAALNFEYDFTSYATLQQSIDQVTPQVATLWKEDTLPVRSPADQTLYIRDLLFLRAIYQKSQHRSKKKVARDVLATPYQIRLLETTPEQHLAAEPQLVSFRALIPEIEDTTYLTHALYYYPAKFIPQVVRYCIREYSPEGGWIIDPFAGSATVGLEALLCQRNAILLDLNPLLGRIVPLKLQIRHTALDHNVLRQSVEAMKRSQTQYFPEWSNLSYWYPPQVLERLGCYWGWLKQAERTPYTMLIEASLLKASKQFSYAEHRTPKLFKSKSKLAEIATLVQQDWQAQLDDAIASVAFDALKRVQQTALLLKGNANQVIAYAGVDSATMRLDSQYTTDCVLTSPPYLQAQEYIRTSKLELYWLGHSEDEIKRLGKLEIPYRRADRIVETPTLSRVRQQITRADLRALLDSYFCYTLRALENAMQTLRPTGRACIFIGSPKVDGIEVEAWRIILEYFGECGFSFVHIFEDRIKNRQLFGRRKNKNPEGMKSEFLLVLSKTAQ
;
A
#
# COMPACT_ATOMS: atom_id res chain seq x y z
N MET A 1 -8.68 21.35 -6.69
CA MET A 1 -9.86 20.54 -6.29
C MET A 1 -9.51 19.07 -6.46
N ALA A 2 -9.49 18.30 -5.37
CA ALA A 2 -9.02 16.91 -5.35
C ALA A 2 -10.11 15.87 -5.68
N TYR A 3 -11.35 16.32 -5.89
CA TYR A 3 -12.47 15.48 -6.31
C TYR A 3 -13.19 16.21 -7.42
N GLY A 4 -13.53 15.49 -8.49
CA GLY A 4 -14.40 16.03 -9.52
C GLY A 4 -15.73 16.38 -8.88
N ILE A 5 -16.38 17.44 -9.37
CA ILE A 5 -17.73 17.85 -8.96
C ILE A 5 -18.70 16.64 -8.95
N ASP A 6 -18.47 15.68 -9.86
CA ASP A 6 -19.25 14.46 -10.01
C ASP A 6 -19.08 13.45 -8.85
N GLU A 7 -17.96 13.43 -8.13
CA GLU A 7 -17.73 12.54 -6.97
C GLU A 7 -18.42 13.06 -5.71
N ILE A 8 -18.36 14.38 -5.48
CA ILE A 8 -19.10 15.03 -4.39
C ILE A 8 -20.61 14.88 -4.62
N LEU A 9 -21.05 15.02 -5.87
CA LEU A 9 -22.41 14.74 -6.32
C LEU A 9 -22.86 13.32 -5.98
N THR A 10 -22.04 12.33 -6.32
CA THR A 10 -22.38 10.91 -6.12
C THR A 10 -22.51 10.58 -4.63
N SER A 11 -21.62 11.10 -3.77
CA SER A 11 -21.68 10.89 -2.32
C SER A 11 -22.87 11.59 -1.63
N ILE A 12 -23.36 12.70 -2.17
CA ILE A 12 -24.55 13.39 -1.65
C ILE A 12 -25.85 12.67 -2.08
N PHE A 13 -25.88 12.05 -3.26
CA PHE A 13 -27.04 11.31 -3.79
C PHE A 13 -27.16 9.86 -3.32
N GLU A 14 -26.12 9.28 -2.73
CA GLU A 14 -26.22 7.94 -2.10
C GLU A 14 -27.17 7.92 -0.88
N TRP A 15 -27.68 9.07 -0.43
CA TRP A 15 -28.63 9.19 0.69
C TRP A 15 -30.09 9.43 0.26
N ASP A 16 -30.42 9.57 -1.03
CA ASP A 16 -31.79 9.76 -1.53
C ASP A 16 -32.10 8.70 -2.61
N HIS A 17 -32.96 7.74 -2.29
CA HIS A 17 -33.33 6.62 -3.18
C HIS A 17 -34.28 7.02 -4.33
N SER A 18 -34.39 8.30 -4.69
CA SER A 18 -35.17 8.72 -5.86
C SER A 18 -34.27 8.93 -7.09
N GLN A 19 -34.42 8.06 -8.09
CA GLN A 19 -33.82 8.30 -9.41
C GLN A 19 -34.47 9.52 -10.07
N SER A 20 -33.62 10.40 -10.60
CA SER A 20 -33.91 11.59 -11.42
C SER A 20 -34.42 12.84 -10.68
N GLY A 21 -33.48 13.69 -10.27
CA GLY A 21 -33.82 14.98 -9.65
C GLY A 21 -32.66 15.97 -9.48
N ASN A 22 -32.37 16.71 -10.55
CA ASN A 22 -31.94 18.13 -10.51
C ASN A 22 -30.43 18.48 -10.34
N LEU A 23 -29.63 18.14 -11.38
CA LEU A 23 -28.25 18.61 -11.60
C LEU A 23 -28.04 20.15 -11.48
N ASN A 24 -29.07 20.97 -11.68
CA ASN A 24 -28.98 22.43 -11.56
C ASN A 24 -28.96 22.91 -10.10
N ALA A 25 -29.67 22.24 -9.18
CA ALA A 25 -29.66 22.59 -7.77
C ALA A 25 -28.25 22.41 -7.16
N VAL A 26 -27.48 21.46 -7.70
CA VAL A 26 -26.14 21.13 -7.21
C VAL A 26 -25.08 22.10 -7.76
N LYS A 27 -25.19 22.54 -9.02
CA LYS A 27 -24.34 23.62 -9.52
C LYS A 27 -24.46 24.90 -8.68
N GLU A 28 -25.65 25.20 -8.20
CA GLU A 28 -25.88 26.36 -7.34
C GLU A 28 -25.33 26.19 -5.91
N ILE A 29 -25.38 24.98 -5.35
CA ILE A 29 -24.75 24.67 -4.05
C ILE A 29 -23.23 24.77 -4.17
N ILE A 30 -22.65 24.21 -5.24
CA ILE A 30 -21.21 24.27 -5.49
C ILE A 30 -20.75 25.72 -5.69
N GLN A 31 -21.50 26.55 -6.43
CA GLN A 31 -21.17 27.97 -6.57
C GLN A 31 -21.31 28.77 -5.27
N ALA A 32 -22.20 28.36 -4.37
CA ALA A 32 -22.35 28.99 -3.06
C ALA A 32 -21.22 28.59 -2.10
N VAL A 33 -20.71 27.36 -2.23
CA VAL A 33 -19.71 26.75 -1.37
C VAL A 33 -18.27 27.01 -1.85
N GLU A 34 -18.03 27.14 -3.16
CA GLU A 34 -16.73 27.51 -3.75
C GLU A 34 -16.22 28.88 -3.33
N LYS A 35 -17.07 29.73 -2.75
CA LYS A 35 -16.68 31.06 -2.28
C LYS A 35 -16.26 31.10 -0.81
N TRP A 36 -16.34 29.98 -0.08
CA TRP A 36 -16.09 29.94 1.36
C TRP A 36 -14.89 29.01 1.62
N ASP A 37 -13.81 29.57 2.15
CA ASP A 37 -12.49 28.91 2.27
C ASP A 37 -12.43 27.73 3.28
N ASP A 38 -13.53 27.41 3.98
CA ASP A 38 -13.53 26.47 5.11
C ASP A 38 -14.14 25.07 4.81
N LEU A 39 -14.05 24.57 3.56
CA LEU A 39 -14.53 23.22 3.24
C LEU A 39 -13.81 22.11 4.01
N TRP A 40 -12.57 22.36 4.44
CA TRP A 40 -11.75 21.43 5.21
C TRP A 40 -12.28 21.22 6.64
N VAL A 41 -12.89 22.26 7.22
CA VAL A 41 -13.43 22.26 8.58
C VAL A 41 -14.67 21.36 8.67
N ALA A 42 -15.57 21.45 7.68
CA ALA A 42 -16.76 20.60 7.61
C ALA A 42 -16.44 19.09 7.49
N TYR A 43 -15.42 18.73 6.70
CA TYR A 43 -14.97 17.35 6.52
C TYR A 43 -14.30 16.79 7.78
N ALA A 44 -13.43 17.58 8.43
CA ALA A 44 -12.75 17.19 9.66
C ALA A 44 -13.76 17.01 10.82
N LEU A 45 -14.73 17.92 10.96
CA LEU A 45 -15.76 17.84 12.00
C LEU A 45 -16.73 16.69 11.79
N ALA A 46 -17.17 16.43 10.55
CA ALA A 46 -18.04 15.29 10.27
C ALA A 46 -17.35 13.96 10.64
N SER A 47 -16.04 13.85 10.40
CA SER A 47 -15.26 12.66 10.76
C SER A 47 -15.16 12.47 12.28
N LEU A 48 -14.91 13.55 13.03
CA LEU A 48 -14.85 13.53 14.50
C LEU A 48 -16.22 13.23 15.14
N GLU A 49 -17.31 13.71 14.54
CA GLU A 49 -18.67 13.44 15.01
C GLU A 49 -19.11 11.99 14.76
N ILE A 50 -18.71 11.41 13.63
CA ILE A 50 -18.95 9.98 13.35
C ILE A 50 -18.17 9.13 14.36
N GLU A 51 -16.94 9.51 14.69
CA GLU A 51 -16.13 8.84 15.72
C GLU A 51 -16.78 8.94 17.10
N ALA A 52 -17.21 10.14 17.52
CA ALA A 52 -17.89 10.35 18.81
C ALA A 52 -19.19 9.55 18.92
N GLN A 53 -19.99 9.50 17.85
CA GLN A 53 -21.24 8.75 17.82
C GLN A 53 -21.00 7.22 17.85
N THR A 54 -19.99 6.74 17.12
CA THR A 54 -19.69 5.30 17.01
C THR A 54 -19.03 4.74 18.27
N LEU A 55 -18.11 5.51 18.89
CA LEU A 55 -17.33 5.03 20.03
C LEU A 55 -17.94 5.38 21.39
N ARG A 56 -18.64 6.52 21.50
CA ARG A 56 -19.14 7.03 22.79
C ARG A 56 -20.66 7.02 22.90
N GLY A 57 -21.36 6.65 21.82
CA GLY A 57 -22.83 6.60 21.79
C GLY A 57 -23.52 7.96 21.95
N ALA A 58 -22.77 9.07 21.86
CA ALA A 58 -23.27 10.43 22.01
C ALA A 58 -23.12 11.20 20.69
N SER A 59 -24.16 11.91 20.26
CA SER A 59 -24.13 12.75 19.06
C SER A 59 -24.06 14.22 19.47
N ASN A 60 -22.91 14.89 19.27
CA ASN A 60 -22.81 16.32 19.57
C ASN A 60 -23.73 17.13 18.67
N ILE A 61 -24.02 16.64 17.46
CA ILE A 61 -25.02 17.25 16.56
C ILE A 61 -26.42 17.29 17.21
N GLN A 62 -26.85 16.22 17.89
CA GLN A 62 -28.12 16.20 18.60
C GLN A 62 -28.13 17.17 19.78
N LEU A 63 -27.06 17.18 20.57
CA LEU A 63 -26.88 18.09 21.70
C LEU A 63 -26.85 19.57 21.24
N LEU A 64 -26.16 19.86 20.14
CA LEU A 64 -26.11 21.18 19.52
C LEU A 64 -27.52 21.64 19.12
N ASN A 65 -28.30 20.78 18.47
CA ASN A 65 -29.66 21.11 18.06
C ASN A 65 -30.57 21.43 19.25
N GLN A 66 -30.46 20.66 20.34
CA GLN A 66 -31.22 20.92 21.59
C GLN A 66 -30.82 22.26 22.21
N LYS A 67 -29.52 22.57 22.27
CA LYS A 67 -29.00 23.82 22.85
C LYS A 67 -29.35 25.04 22.00
N CYS A 68 -29.26 24.94 20.67
CA CYS A 68 -29.72 26.00 19.77
C CYS A 68 -31.23 26.26 19.90
N ALA A 69 -32.04 25.21 20.08
CA ALA A 69 -33.47 25.35 20.31
C ALA A 69 -33.77 26.02 21.66
N ALA A 70 -33.04 25.68 22.72
CA ALA A 70 -33.19 26.30 24.03
C ALA A 70 -32.81 27.80 24.04
N LEU A 71 -31.84 28.20 23.22
CA LEU A 71 -31.45 29.61 23.04
C LEU A 71 -32.36 30.39 22.08
N ASN A 72 -33.35 29.73 21.45
CA ASN A 72 -34.19 30.28 20.39
C ASN A 72 -33.36 31.00 19.31
N PHE A 73 -32.22 30.40 18.94
CA PHE A 73 -31.25 31.01 18.03
C PHE A 73 -31.63 30.80 16.56
N GLU A 74 -31.68 31.90 15.82
CA GLU A 74 -31.85 31.91 14.36
C GLU A 74 -30.59 32.46 13.68
N TYR A 75 -30.20 31.83 12.57
CA TYR A 75 -29.07 32.29 11.77
C TYR A 75 -29.47 33.48 10.90
N ASP A 76 -28.59 34.47 10.81
CA ASP A 76 -28.73 35.55 9.83
C ASP A 76 -27.99 35.19 8.53
N PHE A 77 -28.75 34.85 7.48
CA PHE A 77 -28.20 34.49 6.18
C PHE A 77 -28.05 35.66 5.19
N THR A 78 -28.21 36.92 5.64
CA THR A 78 -28.19 38.12 4.78
C THR A 78 -26.86 38.29 4.04
N SER A 79 -25.74 38.00 4.71
CA SER A 79 -24.39 38.00 4.14
C SER A 79 -23.50 37.02 4.90
N TYR A 80 -22.31 36.69 4.36
CA TYR A 80 -21.34 35.88 5.10
C TYR A 80 -20.89 36.57 6.40
N ALA A 81 -20.62 37.88 6.33
CA ALA A 81 -20.18 38.65 7.48
C ALA A 81 -21.23 38.67 8.61
N THR A 82 -22.50 38.82 8.26
CA THR A 82 -23.60 38.79 9.25
C THR A 82 -23.86 37.37 9.79
N LEU A 83 -23.71 36.34 8.94
CA LEU A 83 -23.78 34.95 9.40
C LEU A 83 -22.68 34.62 10.41
N GLN A 84 -21.44 34.94 10.05
CA GLN A 84 -20.29 34.75 10.93
C GLN A 84 -20.50 35.50 12.25
N GLN A 85 -20.94 36.75 12.20
CA GLN A 85 -21.23 37.54 13.39
C GLN A 85 -22.32 36.89 14.26
N SER A 86 -23.40 36.36 13.66
CA SER A 86 -24.46 35.66 14.40
C SER A 86 -23.97 34.38 15.09
N ILE A 87 -23.08 33.62 14.44
CA ILE A 87 -22.47 32.41 14.99
C ILE A 87 -21.47 32.75 16.10
N ASP A 88 -20.61 33.74 15.88
CA ASP A 88 -19.62 34.18 16.86
C ASP A 88 -20.30 34.70 18.14
N GLN A 89 -21.46 35.34 18.02
CA GLN A 89 -22.24 35.83 19.16
C GLN A 89 -22.92 34.71 19.98
N VAL A 90 -23.40 33.65 19.32
CA VAL A 90 -24.10 32.56 20.02
C VAL A 90 -23.16 31.48 20.55
N THR A 91 -21.97 31.35 19.97
CA THR A 91 -20.99 30.31 20.32
C THR A 91 -20.68 30.25 21.83
N PRO A 92 -20.36 31.35 22.53
CA PRO A 92 -20.08 31.30 23.97
C PRO A 92 -21.28 30.85 24.81
N GLN A 93 -22.50 31.16 24.35
CA GLN A 93 -23.74 30.79 25.02
C GLN A 93 -24.00 29.28 24.87
N VAL A 94 -23.79 28.74 23.66
CA VAL A 94 -23.88 27.29 23.40
C VAL A 94 -22.81 26.54 24.19
N ALA A 95 -21.58 27.05 24.22
CA ALA A 95 -20.49 26.47 25.01
C ALA A 95 -20.81 26.43 26.51
N THR A 96 -21.41 27.50 27.05
CA THR A 96 -21.83 27.54 28.47
C THR A 96 -22.94 26.53 28.79
N LEU A 97 -23.83 26.26 27.82
CA LEU A 97 -24.87 25.25 27.97
C LEU A 97 -24.37 23.81 27.74
N TRP A 98 -23.13 23.63 27.28
CA TRP A 98 -22.54 22.33 27.02
C TRP A 98 -21.93 21.75 28.30
N LYS A 99 -22.67 20.88 28.99
CA LYS A 99 -22.25 20.26 30.26
C LYS A 99 -21.82 18.80 30.09
N GLU A 100 -22.08 18.24 28.92
CA GLU A 100 -21.82 16.86 28.57
C GLU A 100 -20.35 16.69 28.15
N ASP A 101 -19.64 15.69 28.70
CA ASP A 101 -18.24 15.40 28.34
C ASP A 101 -18.14 14.63 27.02
N THR A 102 -18.66 15.24 25.95
CA THR A 102 -18.84 14.60 24.64
C THR A 102 -17.96 15.24 23.55
N LEU A 103 -17.37 16.39 23.83
CA LEU A 103 -16.48 17.08 22.90
C LEU A 103 -15.14 16.35 22.79
N PRO A 104 -14.54 16.23 21.60
CA PRO A 104 -13.28 15.49 21.40
C PRO A 104 -12.04 16.24 21.91
N VAL A 105 -12.20 17.50 22.29
CA VAL A 105 -11.15 18.41 22.75
C VAL A 105 -11.34 18.78 24.22
N ARG A 106 -10.22 18.99 24.93
CA ARG A 106 -10.20 19.16 26.39
C ARG A 106 -10.01 20.60 26.85
N SER A 107 -9.36 21.46 26.05
CA SER A 107 -9.15 22.86 26.45
C SER A 107 -10.43 23.69 26.22
N PRO A 108 -10.78 24.62 27.12
CA PRO A 108 -11.97 25.47 26.95
C PRO A 108 -11.97 26.29 25.66
N ALA A 109 -10.79 26.71 25.20
CA ALA A 109 -10.63 27.45 23.95
C ALA A 109 -10.95 26.55 22.74
N ASP A 110 -10.40 25.33 22.71
CA ASP A 110 -10.64 24.39 21.62
C ASP A 110 -12.09 23.89 21.61
N GLN A 111 -12.70 23.70 22.79
CA GLN A 111 -14.13 23.36 22.89
C GLN A 111 -15.02 24.45 22.31
N THR A 112 -14.69 25.72 22.56
CA THR A 112 -15.43 26.86 22.03
C THR A 112 -15.29 26.93 20.50
N LEU A 113 -14.08 26.73 19.98
CA LEU A 113 -13.82 26.66 18.53
C LEU A 113 -14.56 25.49 17.87
N TYR A 114 -14.51 24.31 18.47
CA TYR A 114 -15.21 23.13 17.97
C TYR A 114 -16.73 23.36 17.88
N ILE A 115 -17.33 23.95 18.91
CA ILE A 115 -18.76 24.30 18.93
C ILE A 115 -19.09 25.34 17.86
N ARG A 116 -18.23 26.35 17.70
CA ARG A 116 -18.37 27.38 16.65
C ARG A 116 -18.45 26.75 15.27
N ASP A 117 -17.56 25.81 14.99
CA ASP A 117 -17.48 25.21 13.66
C ASP A 117 -18.65 24.23 13.43
N LEU A 118 -19.12 23.54 14.47
CA LEU A 118 -20.37 22.78 14.44
C LEU A 118 -21.59 23.68 14.12
N LEU A 119 -21.63 24.90 14.65
CA LEU A 119 -22.69 25.88 14.34
C LEU A 119 -22.64 26.32 12.88
N PHE A 120 -21.45 26.49 12.29
CA PHE A 120 -21.29 26.75 10.86
C PHE A 120 -21.79 25.58 10.00
N LEU A 121 -21.45 24.35 10.39
CA LEU A 121 -21.90 23.16 9.68
C LEU A 121 -23.44 23.04 9.70
N ARG A 122 -24.05 23.30 10.86
CA ARG A 122 -25.52 23.35 11.01
C ARG A 122 -26.14 24.48 10.19
N ALA A 123 -25.51 25.66 10.09
CA ALA A 123 -26.00 26.76 9.27
C ALA A 123 -26.04 26.40 7.77
N ILE A 124 -24.99 25.75 7.28
CA ILE A 124 -24.89 25.26 5.90
C ILE A 124 -26.04 24.27 5.61
N TYR A 125 -26.27 23.33 6.54
CA TYR A 125 -27.37 22.36 6.44
C TYR A 125 -28.75 23.03 6.45
N GLN A 126 -29.01 24.00 7.34
CA GLN A 126 -30.31 24.68 7.37
C GLN A 126 -30.56 25.51 6.11
N LYS A 127 -29.53 26.16 5.58
CA LYS A 127 -29.64 26.92 4.32
C LYS A 127 -29.96 26.01 3.13
N SER A 128 -29.44 24.78 3.11
CA SER A 128 -29.78 23.80 2.06
C SER A 128 -31.22 23.28 2.20
N GLN A 129 -31.71 23.08 3.42
CA GLN A 129 -33.08 22.61 3.70
C GLN A 129 -34.17 23.65 3.38
N HIS A 130 -33.93 24.94 3.60
CA HIS A 130 -34.92 26.00 3.29
C HIS A 130 -35.20 26.16 1.78
N ARG A 131 -34.29 25.75 0.89
CA ARG A 131 -34.54 25.70 -0.56
C ARG A 131 -35.26 24.43 -1.01
N SER A 132 -35.26 23.38 -0.18
CA SER A 132 -35.83 22.06 -0.51
C SER A 132 -37.29 21.86 -0.06
N LYS A 133 -37.85 22.75 0.76
CA LYS A 133 -39.26 22.70 1.25
C LYS A 133 -40.37 22.76 0.16
N LYS A 134 -40.04 22.70 -1.14
CA LYS A 134 -41.02 22.52 -2.22
C LYS A 134 -41.18 21.08 -2.71
N LYS A 135 -40.40 20.10 -2.26
CA LYS A 135 -40.59 18.70 -2.69
C LYS A 135 -40.37 17.68 -1.57
N VAL A 136 -41.52 17.23 -1.07
CA VAL A 136 -41.86 15.87 -0.61
C VAL A 136 -41.34 15.43 0.76
N ALA A 137 -42.30 14.93 1.52
CA ALA A 137 -42.23 14.44 2.89
C ALA A 137 -42.24 12.89 2.93
N ARG A 138 -41.88 12.33 4.11
CA ARG A 138 -41.97 10.91 4.54
C ARG A 138 -40.81 10.03 4.03
N ASP A 139 -40.17 9.15 4.80
CA ASP A 139 -40.57 8.41 6.02
C ASP A 139 -39.38 8.14 6.96
N VAL A 140 -39.74 7.88 8.22
CA VAL A 140 -38.91 7.41 9.34
C VAL A 140 -38.91 5.88 9.35
N LEU A 141 -37.79 5.22 9.70
CA LEU A 141 -37.71 4.11 10.68
C LEU A 141 -36.27 3.59 10.85
N ALA A 142 -35.89 3.39 12.11
CA ALA A 142 -34.55 3.00 12.59
C ALA A 142 -34.42 1.48 12.78
N THR A 143 -33.19 0.95 12.70
CA THR A 143 -32.77 -0.31 13.35
C THR A 143 -31.32 -0.20 13.86
N PRO A 144 -30.99 -0.67 15.09
CA PRO A 144 -29.63 -0.64 15.64
C PRO A 144 -28.89 -1.98 15.46
N TYR A 145 -27.61 -1.91 15.11
CA TYR A 145 -26.69 -3.06 15.09
C TYR A 145 -26.21 -3.38 16.52
N GLN A 146 -26.43 -4.62 16.97
CA GLN A 146 -25.79 -5.21 18.16
C GLN A 146 -24.71 -6.22 17.72
N ILE A 147 -23.52 -6.13 18.31
CA ILE A 147 -22.42 -7.09 18.13
C ILE A 147 -22.60 -8.23 19.15
N ARG A 148 -22.65 -9.49 18.68
CA ARG A 148 -22.52 -10.67 19.54
C ARG A 148 -21.10 -11.22 19.51
N LEU A 149 -20.48 -11.34 20.68
CA LEU A 149 -19.40 -12.27 20.95
C LEU A 149 -20.02 -13.66 21.18
N LEU A 150 -19.62 -14.67 20.40
CA LEU A 150 -19.97 -16.06 20.68
C LEU A 150 -18.73 -16.95 20.58
N GLU A 151 -18.54 -17.71 21.65
CA GLU A 151 -17.64 -18.85 21.79
C GLU A 151 -18.01 -19.92 20.73
N THR A 152 -17.01 -20.49 20.09
CA THR A 152 -17.21 -21.44 18.97
C THR A 152 -17.22 -22.89 19.45
N THR A 153 -18.20 -23.64 18.95
CA THR A 153 -18.18 -25.12 18.89
C THR A 153 -17.92 -25.58 17.45
N PRO A 154 -17.39 -26.79 17.24
CA PRO A 154 -16.65 -27.15 16.02
C PRO A 154 -17.51 -27.86 14.97
N GLU A 155 -18.36 -27.15 14.21
CA GLU A 155 -19.14 -27.81 13.13
C GLU A 155 -19.56 -26.92 11.93
N GLN A 156 -18.91 -25.78 11.66
CA GLN A 156 -19.23 -24.92 10.50
C GLN A 156 -18.00 -24.62 9.62
N HIS A 157 -17.49 -25.63 8.93
CA HIS A 157 -16.47 -25.44 7.90
C HIS A 157 -17.14 -25.27 6.52
N LEU A 158 -17.33 -24.01 6.06
CA LEU A 158 -17.39 -23.54 4.64
C LEU A 158 -18.27 -22.28 4.40
N ALA A 159 -19.01 -21.78 5.38
CA ALA A 159 -19.86 -20.57 5.24
C ALA A 159 -19.22 -19.29 5.84
N ALA A 160 -17.90 -19.13 5.73
CA ALA A 160 -17.23 -17.94 6.26
C ALA A 160 -17.35 -16.76 5.28
N GLU A 161 -18.18 -15.77 5.61
CA GLU A 161 -18.23 -14.51 4.88
C GLU A 161 -17.04 -13.60 5.25
N PRO A 162 -16.43 -12.88 4.28
CA PRO A 162 -15.37 -11.92 4.56
C PRO A 162 -15.81 -10.80 5.50
N GLN A 163 -15.00 -10.53 6.53
CA GLN A 163 -15.21 -9.43 7.47
C GLN A 163 -14.58 -8.16 6.92
N LEU A 164 -15.39 -7.12 6.71
CA LEU A 164 -14.88 -5.84 6.24
C LEU A 164 -13.92 -5.21 7.25
N VAL A 165 -12.76 -4.77 6.79
CA VAL A 165 -11.71 -4.16 7.64
C VAL A 165 -11.05 -2.97 6.95
N SER A 166 -10.42 -2.11 7.75
CA SER A 166 -9.47 -1.11 7.26
C SER A 166 -8.18 -1.24 8.08
N PHE A 167 -7.16 -1.90 7.53
CA PHE A 167 -5.88 -2.07 8.23
C PHE A 167 -5.19 -0.73 8.53
N ARG A 168 -5.44 0.30 7.71
CA ARG A 168 -5.01 1.68 7.96
C ARG A 168 -5.64 2.29 9.21
N ALA A 169 -6.86 1.88 9.56
CA ALA A 169 -7.52 2.33 10.78
C ALA A 169 -7.08 1.49 12.00
N LEU A 170 -6.77 0.20 11.80
CA LEU A 170 -6.28 -0.67 12.87
C LEU A 170 -4.82 -0.37 13.28
N ILE A 171 -4.01 0.15 12.36
CA ILE A 171 -2.59 0.50 12.58
C ILE A 171 -2.37 1.99 12.24
N PRO A 172 -2.94 2.92 13.03
CA PRO A 172 -2.88 4.35 12.74
C PRO A 172 -1.47 4.95 12.90
N GLU A 173 -0.57 4.30 13.64
CA GLU A 173 0.80 4.78 13.83
C GLU A 173 1.67 4.68 12.56
N ILE A 174 1.24 3.94 11.53
CA ILE A 174 1.87 3.93 10.21
C ILE A 174 1.08 4.84 9.28
N GLU A 175 1.43 6.13 9.30
CA GLU A 175 0.80 7.17 8.49
C GLU A 175 1.17 7.08 7.00
N ASP A 176 2.41 6.66 6.70
CA ASP A 176 2.93 6.53 5.34
C ASP A 176 3.51 5.14 5.10
N THR A 177 3.06 4.48 4.03
CA THR A 177 3.59 3.19 3.55
C THR A 177 5.07 3.25 3.12
N THR A 178 5.63 4.44 2.93
CA THR A 178 7.03 4.67 2.55
C THR A 178 7.93 5.10 3.70
N TYR A 179 7.43 5.05 4.95
CA TYR A 179 8.19 5.44 6.14
C TYR A 179 9.49 4.64 6.31
N LEU A 180 10.46 5.25 7.01
CA LEU A 180 11.77 4.64 7.28
C LEU A 180 12.44 4.15 5.98
N THR A 181 12.96 2.92 5.98
CA THR A 181 13.67 2.31 4.85
C THR A 181 12.73 1.61 3.84
N HIS A 182 11.40 1.73 3.95
CA HIS A 182 10.48 1.19 2.94
C HIS A 182 10.60 1.90 1.58
N ALA A 183 11.07 3.15 1.55
CA ALA A 183 11.25 3.96 0.34
C ALA A 183 12.58 3.73 -0.41
N LEU A 184 13.56 3.01 0.16
CA LEU A 184 14.94 2.98 -0.38
C LEU A 184 15.03 2.45 -1.81
N TYR A 185 14.24 1.43 -2.13
CA TYR A 185 14.19 0.83 -3.45
C TYR A 185 12.78 0.95 -4.03
N TYR A 186 12.70 1.28 -5.32
CA TYR A 186 11.45 1.09 -6.05
C TYR A 186 11.20 -0.41 -6.26
N TYR A 187 10.03 -0.87 -5.84
CA TYR A 187 9.53 -2.22 -6.11
C TYR A 187 8.04 -2.07 -6.40
N PRO A 188 7.52 -2.63 -7.50
CA PRO A 188 6.11 -2.49 -7.83
C PRO A 188 5.23 -3.31 -6.88
N ALA A 189 4.00 -2.84 -6.62
CA ALA A 189 3.00 -3.55 -5.82
C ALA A 189 3.54 -4.07 -4.48
N LYS A 190 4.14 -3.19 -3.67
CA LYS A 190 4.69 -3.56 -2.35
C LYS A 190 3.57 -3.98 -1.40
N PHE A 191 3.86 -4.98 -0.58
CA PHE A 191 3.01 -5.34 0.55
C PHE A 191 2.91 -4.13 1.51
N ILE A 192 1.69 -3.74 1.88
CA ILE A 192 1.44 -2.57 2.73
C ILE A 192 1.86 -2.85 4.19
N PRO A 193 2.65 -1.98 4.84
CA PRO A 193 3.15 -2.23 6.19
C PRO A 193 2.06 -2.41 7.24
N GLN A 194 0.89 -1.80 7.08
CA GLN A 194 -0.21 -1.90 8.04
C GLN A 194 -0.75 -3.33 8.17
N VAL A 195 -0.99 -4.02 7.05
CA VAL A 195 -1.43 -5.44 7.07
C VAL A 195 -0.38 -6.29 7.74
N VAL A 196 0.89 -6.08 7.37
CA VAL A 196 2.02 -6.83 7.92
C VAL A 196 2.12 -6.61 9.43
N ARG A 197 2.08 -5.36 9.91
CA ARG A 197 2.17 -5.01 11.33
C ARG A 197 1.04 -5.63 12.14
N TYR A 198 -0.19 -5.58 11.62
CA TYR A 198 -1.35 -6.22 12.25
C TYR A 198 -1.10 -7.73 12.41
N CYS A 199 -0.75 -8.43 11.33
CA CYS A 199 -0.55 -9.88 11.37
C CYS A 199 0.58 -10.29 12.33
N ILE A 200 1.67 -9.53 12.38
CA ILE A 200 2.81 -9.84 13.27
C ILE A 200 2.42 -9.69 14.74
N ARG A 201 1.61 -8.67 15.08
CA ARG A 201 1.16 -8.44 16.46
C ARG A 201 0.17 -9.50 16.93
N GLU A 202 -0.79 -9.84 16.07
CA GLU A 202 -1.86 -10.80 16.41
C GLU A 202 -1.39 -12.25 16.40
N TYR A 203 -0.51 -12.61 15.47
CA TYR A 203 -0.28 -14.02 15.12
C TYR A 203 1.16 -14.50 15.27
N SER A 204 2.10 -13.63 15.67
CA SER A 204 3.48 -14.03 15.95
C SER A 204 3.91 -13.59 17.35
N PRO A 205 4.40 -14.50 18.19
CA PRO A 205 4.97 -14.12 19.48
C PRO A 205 6.25 -13.28 19.28
N GLU A 206 6.61 -12.51 20.31
CA GLU A 206 7.93 -11.85 20.37
C GLU A 206 9.05 -12.89 20.32
N GLY A 207 10.14 -12.57 19.61
CA GLY A 207 11.21 -13.53 19.31
C GLY A 207 10.83 -14.62 18.28
N GLY A 208 9.57 -14.68 17.86
CA GLY A 208 9.09 -15.68 16.90
C GLY A 208 9.68 -15.51 15.50
N TRP A 209 9.56 -16.57 14.69
CA TRP A 209 10.02 -16.64 13.31
C TRP A 209 8.86 -16.50 12.32
N ILE A 210 9.01 -15.55 11.40
CA ILE A 210 8.07 -15.31 10.30
C ILE A 210 8.72 -15.73 8.98
N ILE A 211 7.94 -16.30 8.07
CA ILE A 211 8.40 -16.56 6.70
C ILE A 211 7.55 -15.84 5.66
N ASP A 212 8.23 -15.24 4.69
CA ASP A 212 7.63 -14.65 3.49
C ASP A 212 8.25 -15.28 2.22
N PRO A 213 7.54 -16.19 1.51
CA PRO A 213 8.00 -16.78 0.27
C PRO A 213 7.94 -15.85 -0.95
N PHE A 214 7.45 -14.61 -0.80
CA PHE A 214 7.35 -13.61 -1.87
C PHE A 214 7.81 -12.24 -1.37
N ALA A 215 9.04 -12.20 -0.84
CA ALA A 215 9.51 -11.11 0.01
C ALA A 215 9.60 -9.74 -0.66
N GLY A 216 9.74 -9.67 -1.98
CA GLY A 216 9.80 -8.46 -2.78
C GLY A 216 10.74 -7.40 -2.20
N SER A 217 10.16 -6.30 -1.69
CA SER A 217 10.91 -5.20 -1.06
C SER A 217 11.27 -5.41 0.42
N ALA A 218 11.17 -6.64 0.92
CA ALA A 218 11.39 -7.01 2.31
C ALA A 218 10.56 -6.17 3.30
N THR A 219 9.26 -5.99 3.01
CA THR A 219 8.34 -5.30 3.94
C THR A 219 8.20 -6.12 5.22
N VAL A 220 7.92 -7.43 5.09
CA VAL A 220 7.79 -8.36 6.23
C VAL A 220 9.04 -8.36 7.10
N GLY A 221 10.24 -8.35 6.50
CA GLY A 221 11.49 -8.31 7.26
C GLY A 221 11.68 -7.05 8.11
N LEU A 222 11.31 -5.88 7.60
CA LEU A 222 11.42 -4.64 8.38
C LEU A 222 10.41 -4.59 9.52
N GLU A 223 9.14 -4.91 9.23
CA GLU A 223 8.09 -4.90 10.24
C GLU A 223 8.34 -5.98 11.31
N ALA A 224 8.90 -7.14 10.95
CA ALA A 224 9.31 -8.17 11.89
C ALA A 224 10.34 -7.63 12.88
N LEU A 225 11.42 -6.99 12.41
CA LEU A 225 12.41 -6.38 13.30
C LEU A 225 11.82 -5.27 14.16
N LEU A 226 10.99 -4.38 13.59
CA LEU A 226 10.32 -3.33 14.36
C LEU A 226 9.33 -3.88 15.40
N CYS A 227 8.93 -5.14 15.27
CA CYS A 227 8.16 -5.88 16.25
C CYS A 227 9.03 -6.85 17.08
N GLN A 228 10.37 -6.85 17.04
CA GLN A 228 11.19 -7.84 17.79
C GLN A 228 10.92 -9.31 17.37
N ARG A 229 10.70 -9.57 16.08
CA ARG A 229 10.56 -10.92 15.48
C ARG A 229 11.71 -11.19 14.51
N ASN A 230 11.99 -12.48 14.30
CA ASN A 230 12.88 -12.98 13.28
C ASN A 230 12.13 -13.19 11.96
N ALA A 231 12.83 -13.12 10.81
CA ALA A 231 12.22 -13.37 9.52
C ALA A 231 13.09 -14.18 8.56
N ILE A 232 12.44 -15.01 7.74
CA ILE A 232 13.02 -15.71 6.59
C ILE A 232 12.32 -15.17 5.34
N LEU A 233 13.09 -14.64 4.40
CA LEU A 233 12.61 -13.96 3.21
C LEU A 233 13.12 -14.70 1.97
N LEU A 234 12.21 -15.07 1.07
CA LEU A 234 12.57 -15.67 -0.21
C LEU A 234 11.99 -14.83 -1.35
N ASP A 235 12.76 -14.60 -2.39
CA ASP A 235 12.26 -13.98 -3.62
C ASP A 235 13.05 -14.43 -4.85
N LEU A 236 12.32 -14.57 -5.97
CA LEU A 236 12.91 -14.90 -7.27
C LEU A 236 13.81 -13.78 -7.79
N ASN A 237 13.55 -12.53 -7.39
CA ASN A 237 14.32 -11.37 -7.79
C ASN A 237 15.62 -11.25 -6.99
N PRO A 238 16.81 -11.34 -7.63
CA PRO A 238 18.09 -11.21 -6.94
C PRO A 238 18.28 -9.85 -6.24
N LEU A 239 17.49 -8.84 -6.59
CA LEU A 239 17.50 -7.55 -5.90
C LEU A 239 17.28 -7.67 -4.38
N LEU A 240 16.59 -8.71 -3.90
CA LEU A 240 16.41 -8.93 -2.47
C LEU A 240 17.77 -8.98 -1.73
N GLY A 241 18.81 -9.53 -2.37
CA GLY A 241 20.17 -9.61 -1.83
C GLY A 241 20.91 -8.27 -1.75
N ARG A 242 20.37 -7.21 -2.37
CA ARG A 242 20.84 -5.81 -2.20
C ARG A 242 19.93 -5.02 -1.27
N ILE A 243 18.63 -5.30 -1.32
CA ILE A 243 17.60 -4.66 -0.49
C ILE A 243 17.82 -5.00 0.99
N VAL A 244 17.88 -6.28 1.36
CA VAL A 244 17.93 -6.69 2.76
C VAL A 244 19.17 -6.16 3.50
N PRO A 245 20.39 -6.24 2.95
CA PRO A 245 21.57 -5.69 3.63
C PRO A 245 21.45 -4.20 3.93
N LEU A 246 21.07 -3.39 2.93
CA LEU A 246 20.94 -1.94 3.09
C LEU A 246 19.75 -1.55 3.96
N LYS A 247 18.60 -2.20 3.76
CA LYS A 247 17.34 -1.87 4.43
C LYS A 247 17.37 -2.27 5.91
N LEU A 248 18.01 -3.40 6.22
CA LEU A 248 17.86 -4.08 7.51
C LEU A 248 19.17 -4.30 8.25
N GLN A 249 20.28 -4.66 7.59
CA GLN A 249 21.47 -5.21 8.28
C GLN A 249 22.48 -4.14 8.76
N ILE A 250 22.52 -2.96 8.12
CA ILE A 250 23.43 -1.87 8.53
C ILE A 250 22.94 -1.09 9.77
N ARG A 251 21.89 -1.58 10.43
CA ARG A 251 21.26 -0.98 11.63
C ARG A 251 22.15 -0.93 12.87
N HIS A 252 23.27 -1.66 12.88
CA HIS A 252 24.21 -1.70 14.01
C HIS A 252 25.48 -0.86 13.76
N THR A 253 25.57 -0.17 12.61
CA THR A 253 26.73 0.64 12.25
C THR A 253 26.40 2.12 12.41
N ALA A 254 27.23 2.87 13.14
CA ALA A 254 27.14 4.32 13.16
C ALA A 254 27.62 4.88 11.82
N LEU A 255 26.77 5.67 11.15
CA LEU A 255 27.06 6.24 9.84
C LEU A 255 27.23 7.75 9.92
N ASP A 256 28.26 8.28 9.25
CA ASP A 256 28.61 9.70 9.22
C ASP A 256 28.35 10.30 7.83
N HIS A 257 27.68 11.45 7.80
CA HIS A 257 27.44 12.25 6.61
C HIS A 257 28.73 12.65 5.88
N ASN A 258 29.82 12.93 6.60
CA ASN A 258 31.08 13.35 5.98
C ASN A 258 31.74 12.22 5.20
N VAL A 259 31.66 10.97 5.71
CA VAL A 259 32.21 9.81 5.01
C VAL A 259 31.39 9.50 3.76
N LEU A 260 30.06 9.63 3.82
CA LEU A 260 29.22 9.53 2.61
C LEU A 260 29.57 10.61 1.60
N ARG A 261 29.73 11.86 2.04
CA ARG A 261 30.13 12.98 1.18
C ARG A 261 31.45 12.69 0.47
N GLN A 262 32.47 12.25 1.22
CA GLN A 262 33.77 11.89 0.65
C GLN A 262 33.65 10.74 -0.36
N SER A 263 32.83 9.73 -0.06
CA SER A 263 32.58 8.60 -0.96
C SER A 263 31.92 9.03 -2.27
N VAL A 264 30.92 9.93 -2.19
CA VAL A 264 30.27 10.52 -3.38
C VAL A 264 31.26 11.34 -4.19
N GLU A 265 32.10 12.16 -3.55
CA GLU A 265 33.12 12.94 -4.26
C GLU A 265 34.21 12.06 -4.90
N ALA A 266 34.59 10.95 -4.25
CA ALA A 266 35.49 9.97 -4.82
C ALA A 266 34.89 9.29 -6.07
N MET A 267 33.61 8.90 -6.01
CA MET A 267 32.87 8.36 -7.16
C MET A 267 32.85 9.36 -8.32
N LYS A 268 32.56 10.64 -8.06
CA LYS A 268 32.55 11.69 -9.09
C LYS A 268 33.92 11.89 -9.75
N ARG A 269 35.03 11.72 -9.02
CA ARG A 269 36.38 11.90 -9.60
C ARG A 269 36.87 10.67 -10.37
N SER A 270 36.21 9.53 -10.22
CA SER A 270 36.61 8.28 -10.86
C SER A 270 36.53 8.34 -12.38
N GLN A 271 37.50 7.66 -13.01
CA GLN A 271 37.53 7.38 -14.44
C GLN A 271 37.54 5.87 -14.73
N THR A 272 37.54 5.01 -13.70
CA THR A 272 37.41 3.56 -13.87
C THR A 272 36.05 3.24 -14.47
N GLN A 273 36.02 2.50 -15.58
CA GLN A 273 34.77 2.13 -16.23
C GLN A 273 34.35 0.68 -15.94
N TYR A 274 33.05 0.48 -15.80
CA TYR A 274 32.40 -0.82 -15.84
C TYR A 274 31.11 -0.71 -16.68
N PHE A 275 30.90 -1.68 -17.55
CA PHE A 275 29.67 -1.80 -18.33
C PHE A 275 29.12 -3.22 -18.19
N PRO A 276 27.80 -3.39 -18.00
CA PRO A 276 27.17 -4.70 -17.98
C PRO A 276 27.41 -5.51 -19.26
N GLU A 277 27.55 -6.82 -19.11
CA GLU A 277 27.54 -7.79 -20.22
C GLU A 277 26.13 -7.94 -20.80
N TRP A 278 25.69 -6.90 -21.51
CA TRP A 278 24.38 -6.87 -22.15
C TRP A 278 24.46 -6.29 -23.55
N SER A 279 24.14 -7.14 -24.52
CA SER A 279 24.15 -6.84 -25.96
C SER A 279 23.39 -5.57 -26.35
N ASN A 280 22.33 -5.23 -25.60
CA ASN A 280 21.46 -4.09 -25.88
C ASN A 280 21.69 -2.91 -24.93
N LEU A 281 22.79 -2.84 -24.18
CA LEU A 281 23.00 -1.75 -23.22
C LEU A 281 22.93 -0.36 -23.86
N SER A 282 23.66 -0.14 -24.96
CA SER A 282 23.69 1.15 -25.68
C SER A 282 22.32 1.58 -26.22
N TYR A 283 21.42 0.63 -26.47
CA TYR A 283 20.04 0.94 -26.86
C TYR A 283 19.33 1.73 -25.76
N TRP A 284 19.67 1.59 -24.48
CA TRP A 284 18.92 2.21 -23.38
C TRP A 284 19.43 3.58 -22.94
N TYR A 285 20.55 4.07 -23.48
CA TYR A 285 21.20 5.27 -22.95
C TYR A 285 21.68 6.23 -24.04
N PRO A 286 21.65 7.56 -23.78
CA PRO A 286 22.52 8.48 -24.50
C PRO A 286 23.99 8.10 -24.30
N PRO A 287 24.85 8.12 -25.33
CA PRO A 287 26.25 7.68 -25.21
C PRO A 287 27.04 8.38 -24.10
N GLN A 288 26.92 9.72 -24.01
CA GLN A 288 27.59 10.53 -22.98
C GLN A 288 27.13 10.18 -21.55
N VAL A 289 25.84 9.88 -21.37
CA VAL A 289 25.29 9.48 -20.07
C VAL A 289 25.76 8.07 -19.71
N LEU A 290 25.77 7.16 -20.67
CA LEU A 290 26.24 5.79 -20.48
C LEU A 290 27.71 5.77 -20.05
N GLU A 291 28.56 6.51 -20.73
CA GLU A 291 29.98 6.64 -20.40
C GLU A 291 30.18 7.10 -18.96
N ARG A 292 29.43 8.14 -18.56
CA ARG A 292 29.54 8.68 -17.21
C ARG A 292 29.03 7.72 -16.13
N LEU A 293 27.89 7.06 -16.37
CA LEU A 293 27.40 5.98 -15.50
C LEU A 293 28.43 4.84 -15.43
N GLY A 294 29.10 4.53 -16.54
CA GLY A 294 30.20 3.57 -16.60
C GLY A 294 31.31 3.90 -15.62
N CYS A 295 31.69 5.19 -15.50
CA CYS A 295 32.68 5.64 -14.52
C CYS A 295 32.22 5.46 -13.06
N TYR A 296 30.93 5.74 -12.78
CA TYR A 296 30.37 5.61 -11.43
C TYR A 296 30.22 4.16 -10.99
N TRP A 297 29.74 3.30 -11.89
CA TRP A 297 29.67 1.88 -11.63
C TRP A 297 31.07 1.25 -11.57
N GLY A 298 32.02 1.70 -12.40
CA GLY A 298 33.40 1.19 -12.34
C GLY A 298 34.08 1.53 -11.02
N TRP A 299 33.89 2.74 -10.49
CA TRP A 299 34.27 3.08 -9.12
C TRP A 299 33.65 2.12 -8.10
N LEU A 300 32.33 1.92 -8.17
CA LEU A 300 31.61 1.08 -7.22
C LEU A 300 32.08 -0.38 -7.26
N LYS A 301 32.44 -0.91 -8.44
CA LYS A 301 32.95 -2.29 -8.60
C LYS A 301 34.35 -2.50 -8.03
N GLN A 302 35.17 -1.45 -7.97
CA GLN A 302 36.50 -1.51 -7.34
C GLN A 302 36.47 -1.19 -5.85
N ALA A 303 35.45 -0.48 -5.38
CA ALA A 303 35.33 -0.09 -3.99
C ALA A 303 35.00 -1.30 -3.08
N GLU A 304 35.50 -1.25 -1.85
CA GLU A 304 35.10 -2.20 -0.81
C GLU A 304 33.59 -2.06 -0.51
N ARG A 305 32.94 -3.19 -0.22
CA ARG A 305 31.52 -3.21 0.13
C ARG A 305 31.33 -2.72 1.56
N THR A 306 31.01 -1.44 1.71
CA THR A 306 30.73 -0.75 2.99
C THR A 306 29.29 -0.25 2.99
N PRO A 307 28.72 0.14 4.15
CA PRO A 307 27.40 0.76 4.18
C PRO A 307 27.28 2.00 3.28
N TYR A 308 28.36 2.79 3.13
CA TYR A 308 28.39 3.96 2.25
C TYR A 308 28.35 3.59 0.77
N THR A 309 29.08 2.55 0.36
CA THR A 309 29.02 2.09 -1.04
C THR A 309 27.68 1.41 -1.34
N MET A 310 27.03 0.78 -0.36
CA MET A 310 25.64 0.28 -0.51
C MET A 310 24.61 1.41 -0.68
N LEU A 311 24.76 2.53 0.05
CA LEU A 311 23.91 3.71 -0.12
C LEU A 311 24.06 4.30 -1.53
N ILE A 312 25.30 4.40 -2.02
CA ILE A 312 25.59 4.86 -3.38
C ILE A 312 25.10 3.86 -4.44
N GLU A 313 25.24 2.55 -4.21
CA GLU A 313 24.70 1.48 -5.08
C GLU A 313 23.19 1.65 -5.29
N ALA A 314 22.41 1.86 -4.22
CA ALA A 314 20.97 2.10 -4.31
C ALA A 314 20.64 3.37 -5.12
N SER A 315 21.38 4.46 -4.90
CA SER A 315 21.24 5.70 -5.67
C SER A 315 21.56 5.52 -7.14
N LEU A 316 22.65 4.80 -7.45
CA LEU A 316 23.07 4.51 -8.81
C LEU A 316 22.06 3.64 -9.54
N LEU A 317 21.45 2.66 -8.87
CA LEU A 317 20.37 1.86 -9.45
C LEU A 317 19.19 2.74 -9.91
N LYS A 318 18.75 3.66 -9.04
CA LYS A 318 17.68 4.61 -9.37
C LYS A 318 18.09 5.56 -10.49
N ALA A 319 19.26 6.17 -10.39
CA ALA A 319 19.78 7.12 -11.38
C ALA A 319 20.02 6.46 -12.74
N SER A 320 20.55 5.24 -12.77
CA SER A 320 20.80 4.48 -14.00
C SER A 320 19.52 4.21 -14.77
N LYS A 321 18.37 4.11 -14.10
CA LYS A 321 17.08 4.01 -14.80
C LYS A 321 16.51 5.37 -15.16
N GLN A 322 16.57 6.33 -14.24
CA GLN A 322 16.05 7.68 -14.44
C GLN A 322 16.74 8.43 -15.58
N PHE A 323 18.04 8.24 -15.79
CA PHE A 323 18.81 8.90 -16.85
C PHE A 323 18.92 8.04 -18.13
N SER A 324 18.18 6.93 -18.19
CA SER A 324 18.04 6.09 -19.39
C SER A 324 16.81 6.50 -20.21
N TYR A 325 16.66 5.90 -21.40
CA TYR A 325 15.45 5.98 -22.20
C TYR A 325 14.28 5.14 -21.65
N ALA A 326 14.48 4.38 -20.57
CA ALA A 326 13.41 3.59 -19.96
C ALA A 326 12.38 4.45 -19.25
N GLU A 327 11.10 4.12 -19.46
CA GLU A 327 10.01 4.67 -18.68
C GLU A 327 10.17 4.25 -17.22
N HIS A 328 10.42 5.23 -16.35
CA HIS A 328 10.74 5.02 -14.94
C HIS A 328 9.54 5.31 -14.03
N ARG A 329 8.46 5.90 -14.57
CA ARG A 329 7.22 6.18 -13.84
C ARG A 329 6.24 5.02 -13.87
N THR A 330 6.54 4.00 -14.65
CA THR A 330 5.74 2.78 -14.73
C THR A 330 6.64 1.57 -14.58
N PRO A 331 6.16 0.47 -13.99
CA PRO A 331 7.02 -0.69 -13.75
C PRO A 331 7.35 -1.49 -15.02
N LYS A 332 6.68 -1.28 -16.16
CA LYS A 332 7.05 -1.97 -17.40
C LYS A 332 8.30 -1.34 -18.04
N LEU A 333 9.30 -2.17 -18.36
CA LEU A 333 10.47 -1.73 -19.13
C LEU A 333 10.13 -1.52 -20.62
N PHE A 334 10.07 -0.27 -21.05
CA PHE A 334 9.94 0.17 -22.45
C PHE A 334 10.39 1.64 -22.60
N LYS A 335 10.54 2.12 -23.84
CA LYS A 335 10.80 3.54 -24.15
C LYS A 335 9.49 4.25 -24.48
N SER A 336 9.13 5.28 -23.73
CA SER A 336 7.96 6.12 -24.04
C SER A 336 8.38 7.34 -24.88
N LYS A 337 7.49 7.86 -25.75
CA LYS A 337 7.76 9.10 -26.50
C LYS A 337 8.07 10.28 -25.58
N SER A 338 7.34 10.36 -24.45
CA SER A 338 7.57 11.36 -23.42
C SER A 338 8.96 11.23 -22.80
N LYS A 339 9.39 10.01 -22.46
CA LYS A 339 10.71 9.78 -21.88
C LYS A 339 11.83 10.09 -22.85
N LEU A 340 11.66 9.76 -24.13
CA LEU A 340 12.63 10.11 -25.18
C LEU A 340 12.81 11.64 -25.31
N ALA A 341 11.70 12.38 -25.32
CA ALA A 341 11.73 13.85 -25.34
C ALA A 341 12.38 14.44 -24.08
N GLU A 342 12.04 13.90 -22.90
CA GLU A 342 12.63 14.30 -21.62
C GLU A 342 14.15 14.14 -21.63
N ILE A 343 14.66 12.99 -22.08
CA ILE A 343 16.10 12.75 -22.18
C ILE A 343 16.75 13.64 -23.24
N ALA A 344 16.09 13.89 -24.38
CA ALA A 344 16.61 14.79 -25.40
C ALA A 344 16.78 16.23 -24.88
N THR A 345 15.87 16.72 -24.06
CA THR A 345 16.00 18.02 -23.38
C THR A 345 17.09 17.98 -22.31
N LEU A 346 17.11 16.91 -21.50
CA LEU A 346 18.07 16.74 -20.41
C LEU A 346 19.52 16.85 -20.91
N VAL A 347 19.87 16.15 -21.98
CA VAL A 347 21.25 16.13 -22.51
C VAL A 347 21.71 17.46 -23.12
N GLN A 348 20.81 18.42 -23.35
CA GLN A 348 21.13 19.79 -23.78
C GLN A 348 21.38 20.74 -22.60
N GLN A 349 21.09 20.30 -21.38
CA GLN A 349 21.33 21.05 -20.14
C GLN A 349 22.59 20.52 -19.45
N ASP A 350 22.87 21.01 -18.23
CA ASP A 350 23.89 20.44 -17.35
C ASP A 350 23.42 19.10 -16.75
N TRP A 351 23.32 18.09 -17.61
CA TRP A 351 22.87 16.76 -17.23
C TRP A 351 23.83 16.06 -16.27
N GLN A 352 25.12 16.40 -16.29
CA GLN A 352 26.12 15.82 -15.39
C GLN A 352 25.89 16.30 -13.96
N ALA A 353 25.73 17.60 -13.74
CA ALA A 353 25.38 18.13 -12.42
C ALA A 353 24.05 17.56 -11.92
N GLN A 354 23.03 17.46 -12.80
CA GLN A 354 21.75 16.87 -12.44
C GLN A 354 21.85 15.38 -12.06
N LEU A 355 22.70 14.61 -12.75
CA LEU A 355 22.96 13.21 -12.42
C LEU A 355 23.65 13.08 -11.06
N ASP A 356 24.66 13.91 -10.82
CA ASP A 356 25.42 13.95 -9.57
C ASP A 356 24.54 14.31 -8.38
N ASP A 357 23.70 15.34 -8.54
CA ASP A 357 22.75 15.78 -7.53
C ASP A 357 21.69 14.72 -7.27
N ALA A 358 21.18 14.04 -8.30
CA ALA A 358 20.23 12.95 -8.12
C ALA A 358 20.83 11.79 -7.31
N ILE A 359 22.07 11.40 -7.59
CA ILE A 359 22.77 10.33 -6.86
C ILE A 359 23.03 10.76 -5.41
N ALA A 360 23.58 11.96 -5.20
CA ALA A 360 23.90 12.48 -3.88
C ALA A 360 22.63 12.63 -3.02
N SER A 361 21.59 13.27 -3.56
CA SER A 361 20.32 13.49 -2.87
C SER A 361 19.70 12.18 -2.40
N VAL A 362 19.63 11.17 -3.28
CA VAL A 362 19.09 9.85 -2.93
C VAL A 362 19.97 9.15 -1.89
N ALA A 363 21.29 9.29 -1.98
CA ALA A 363 22.20 8.64 -1.02
C ALA A 363 22.07 9.25 0.38
N PHE A 364 21.97 10.58 0.47
CA PHE A 364 21.79 11.28 1.74
C PHE A 364 20.39 11.07 2.34
N ASP A 365 19.33 11.00 1.54
CA ASP A 365 17.99 10.62 2.03
C ASP A 365 18.00 9.16 2.54
N ALA A 366 18.64 8.25 1.81
CA ALA A 366 18.80 6.87 2.23
C ALA A 366 19.57 6.75 3.55
N LEU A 367 20.65 7.52 3.72
CA LEU A 367 21.41 7.59 4.96
C LEU A 367 20.53 8.02 6.15
N LYS A 368 19.76 9.10 5.97
CA LYS A 368 18.83 9.60 7.00
C LYS A 368 17.83 8.51 7.41
N ARG A 369 17.21 7.84 6.45
CA ARG A 369 16.23 6.77 6.70
C ARG A 369 16.83 5.56 7.41
N VAL A 370 18.04 5.17 7.01
CA VAL A 370 18.79 4.10 7.66
C VAL A 370 19.13 4.47 9.10
N GLN A 371 19.61 5.68 9.37
CA GLN A 371 19.93 6.13 10.73
C GLN A 371 18.68 6.17 11.62
N GLN A 372 17.54 6.65 11.10
CA GLN A 372 16.26 6.63 11.81
C GLN A 372 15.82 5.19 12.14
N THR A 373 15.97 4.28 11.18
CA THR A 373 15.64 2.86 11.38
C THR A 373 16.57 2.19 12.39
N ALA A 374 17.87 2.49 12.32
CA ALA A 374 18.89 1.99 13.25
C ALA A 374 18.59 2.43 14.70
N LEU A 375 18.11 3.65 14.89
CA LEU A 375 17.72 4.15 16.21
C LEU A 375 16.55 3.35 16.79
N LEU A 376 15.52 3.08 15.98
CA LEU A 376 14.35 2.28 16.40
C LEU A 376 14.68 0.81 16.64
N LEU A 377 15.68 0.28 15.95
CA LEU A 377 16.14 -1.11 16.09
C LEU A 377 17.35 -1.25 17.02
N LYS A 378 17.67 -0.20 17.80
CA LYS A 378 18.82 -0.24 18.72
C LYS A 378 18.61 -1.34 19.76
N GLY A 379 19.60 -2.24 19.88
CA GLY A 379 19.54 -3.37 20.81
C GLY A 379 18.70 -4.55 20.35
N ASN A 380 18.05 -4.47 19.18
CA ASN A 380 17.33 -5.60 18.59
C ASN A 380 18.33 -6.67 18.14
N ALA A 381 18.22 -7.87 18.71
CA ALA A 381 19.08 -9.03 18.40
C ALA A 381 18.44 -10.00 17.40
N ASN A 382 17.23 -9.73 16.92
CA ASN A 382 16.52 -10.59 15.97
C ASN A 382 17.20 -10.58 14.58
N GLN A 383 16.97 -11.64 13.84
CA GLN A 383 17.64 -11.93 12.59
C GLN A 383 16.69 -11.91 11.41
N VAL A 384 17.21 -11.48 10.26
CA VAL A 384 16.54 -11.61 8.98
C VAL A 384 17.45 -12.38 8.03
N ILE A 385 16.99 -13.56 7.63
CA ILE A 385 17.64 -14.43 6.65
C ILE A 385 16.98 -14.18 5.30
N ALA A 386 17.79 -13.94 4.26
CA ALA A 386 17.28 -13.67 2.92
C ALA A 386 17.88 -14.63 1.90
N TYR A 387 17.02 -15.31 1.16
CA TYR A 387 17.35 -16.12 0.00
C TYR A 387 16.89 -15.38 -1.25
N ALA A 388 17.84 -14.74 -1.94
CA ALA A 388 17.59 -13.93 -3.13
C ALA A 388 17.88 -14.72 -4.41
N GLY A 389 17.10 -14.51 -5.46
CA GLY A 389 17.31 -15.20 -6.74
C GLY A 389 16.84 -16.66 -6.72
N VAL A 390 15.98 -17.02 -5.77
CA VAL A 390 15.51 -18.40 -5.54
C VAL A 390 14.02 -18.52 -5.88
N ASP A 391 13.64 -19.66 -6.43
CA ASP A 391 12.24 -19.96 -6.71
C ASP A 391 11.60 -20.64 -5.50
N SER A 392 10.75 -19.92 -4.76
CA SER A 392 10.05 -20.42 -3.57
C SER A 392 9.20 -21.67 -3.83
N ALA A 393 8.78 -21.92 -5.08
CA ALA A 393 8.05 -23.14 -5.43
C ALA A 393 8.95 -24.38 -5.52
N THR A 394 10.26 -24.23 -5.62
CA THR A 394 11.21 -25.36 -5.74
C THR A 394 12.26 -25.39 -4.64
N MET A 395 12.56 -24.26 -4.02
CA MET A 395 13.45 -24.18 -2.87
C MET A 395 12.85 -24.91 -1.68
N ARG A 396 13.56 -25.93 -1.20
CA ARG A 396 13.25 -26.58 0.08
C ARG A 396 13.97 -25.83 1.18
N LEU A 397 13.20 -25.35 2.14
CA LEU A 397 13.77 -24.83 3.37
C LEU A 397 14.17 -26.00 4.24
N ASP A 398 15.35 -25.88 4.83
CA ASP A 398 15.94 -26.93 5.64
C ASP A 398 15.00 -27.23 6.83
N SER A 399 14.81 -28.51 7.17
CA SER A 399 13.81 -28.93 8.19
C SER A 399 14.09 -28.39 9.59
N GLN A 400 15.23 -27.73 9.79
CA GLN A 400 15.59 -27.01 11.00
C GLN A 400 14.76 -25.75 11.24
N TYR A 401 14.15 -25.16 10.20
CA TYR A 401 13.36 -23.94 10.37
C TYR A 401 11.93 -24.27 10.82
N THR A 402 11.60 -23.89 12.05
CA THR A 402 10.23 -23.89 12.56
C THR A 402 9.77 -22.44 12.69
N THR A 403 8.65 -22.10 12.04
CA THR A 403 8.09 -20.74 12.00
C THR A 403 6.81 -20.65 12.82
N ASP A 404 6.58 -19.50 13.43
CA ASP A 404 5.35 -19.18 14.16
C ASP A 404 4.28 -18.62 13.22
N CYS A 405 4.71 -17.93 12.16
CA CYS A 405 3.82 -17.30 11.20
C CYS A 405 4.34 -17.42 9.76
N VAL A 406 3.46 -17.79 8.82
CA VAL A 406 3.66 -17.56 7.38
C VAL A 406 2.95 -16.25 7.07
N LEU A 407 3.64 -15.22 6.60
CA LEU A 407 3.05 -13.92 6.31
C LEU A 407 3.53 -13.44 4.95
N THR A 408 2.61 -13.34 3.99
CA THR A 408 3.00 -13.04 2.61
C THR A 408 1.87 -12.43 1.79
N SER A 409 2.25 -11.83 0.67
CA SER A 409 1.35 -11.39 -0.38
C SER A 409 1.86 -11.91 -1.72
N PRO A 410 1.30 -13.02 -2.24
CA PRO A 410 1.73 -13.58 -3.51
C PRO A 410 1.58 -12.60 -4.68
N PRO A 411 2.37 -12.74 -5.77
CA PRO A 411 2.12 -11.97 -6.98
C PRO A 411 0.68 -12.22 -7.46
N TYR A 412 0.01 -11.24 -8.06
CA TYR A 412 -1.37 -11.41 -8.56
C TYR A 412 -1.41 -12.19 -9.89
N LEU A 413 -2.55 -12.77 -10.25
CA LEU A 413 -2.70 -13.58 -11.48
C LEU A 413 -2.31 -12.88 -12.78
N GLN A 414 -2.48 -11.56 -12.88
CA GLN A 414 -1.94 -10.75 -13.98
C GLN A 414 -0.72 -9.97 -13.52
N ALA A 415 0.19 -10.67 -12.83
CA ALA A 415 1.33 -10.11 -12.13
C ALA A 415 2.13 -9.15 -13.00
N GLN A 416 2.65 -8.12 -12.32
CA GLN A 416 3.73 -7.33 -12.85
C GLN A 416 4.89 -8.24 -13.29
N GLU A 417 5.50 -7.96 -14.44
CA GLU A 417 6.73 -8.63 -14.86
C GLU A 417 7.88 -8.09 -13.98
N TYR A 418 8.07 -8.63 -12.77
CA TYR A 418 8.99 -8.11 -11.74
C TYR A 418 10.46 -8.16 -12.19
N ILE A 419 10.92 -9.29 -12.73
CA ILE A 419 12.29 -9.45 -13.27
C ILE A 419 12.50 -8.51 -14.46
N ARG A 420 11.49 -8.37 -15.32
CA ARG A 420 11.53 -7.38 -16.41
C ARG A 420 11.59 -5.95 -15.88
N THR A 421 10.87 -5.66 -14.79
CA THR A 421 10.83 -4.33 -14.16
C THR A 421 12.20 -3.93 -13.65
N SER A 422 12.92 -4.86 -13.01
CA SER A 422 14.27 -4.66 -12.47
C SER A 422 15.40 -5.01 -13.43
N LYS A 423 15.10 -5.27 -14.71
CA LYS A 423 16.08 -5.81 -15.66
C LYS A 423 17.30 -4.90 -15.86
N LEU A 424 17.10 -3.58 -15.94
CA LEU A 424 18.21 -2.63 -16.06
C LEU A 424 19.10 -2.66 -14.81
N GLU A 425 18.47 -2.66 -13.65
CA GLU A 425 19.10 -2.72 -12.35
C GLU A 425 19.95 -4.00 -12.18
N LEU A 426 19.39 -5.16 -12.57
CA LEU A 426 20.08 -6.45 -12.49
C LEU A 426 21.34 -6.50 -13.38
N TYR A 427 21.31 -5.92 -14.59
CA TYR A 427 22.50 -5.85 -15.44
C TYR A 427 23.60 -4.99 -14.81
N TRP A 428 23.27 -3.81 -14.27
CA TRP A 428 24.24 -2.97 -13.56
C TRP A 428 24.84 -3.66 -12.32
N LEU A 429 24.06 -4.48 -11.64
CA LEU A 429 24.54 -5.32 -10.54
C LEU A 429 25.47 -6.45 -11.00
N GLY A 430 25.52 -6.76 -12.29
CA GLY A 430 26.41 -7.76 -12.90
C GLY A 430 25.78 -9.12 -13.14
N HIS A 431 24.44 -9.21 -13.13
CA HIS A 431 23.75 -10.43 -13.55
C HIS A 431 23.86 -10.61 -15.06
N SER A 432 24.14 -11.84 -15.50
CA SER A 432 24.30 -12.13 -16.92
C SER A 432 22.96 -12.15 -17.66
N GLU A 433 23.02 -12.01 -18.99
CA GLU A 433 21.82 -12.10 -19.82
C GLU A 433 21.13 -13.47 -19.71
N ASP A 434 21.90 -14.55 -19.56
CA ASP A 434 21.37 -15.90 -19.38
C ASP A 434 20.70 -16.09 -18.02
N GLU A 435 21.27 -15.53 -16.96
CA GLU A 435 20.65 -15.57 -15.63
C GLU A 435 19.30 -14.84 -15.62
N ILE A 436 19.25 -13.63 -16.16
CA ILE A 436 18.00 -12.83 -16.23
C ILE A 436 16.96 -13.54 -17.10
N LYS A 437 17.36 -14.13 -18.24
CA LYS A 437 16.45 -14.92 -19.09
C LYS A 437 15.91 -16.14 -18.34
N ARG A 438 16.76 -16.85 -17.58
CA ARG A 438 16.36 -17.99 -16.76
C ARG A 438 15.35 -17.57 -15.70
N LEU A 439 15.62 -16.49 -14.96
CA LEU A 439 14.71 -15.97 -13.94
C LEU A 439 13.37 -15.54 -14.54
N GLY A 440 13.37 -14.84 -15.68
CA GLY A 440 12.14 -14.47 -16.39
C GLY A 440 11.28 -15.68 -16.80
N LYS A 441 11.89 -16.83 -17.11
CA LYS A 441 11.16 -18.09 -17.40
C LYS A 441 10.58 -18.76 -16.15
N LEU A 442 11.00 -18.35 -14.95
CA LEU A 442 10.48 -18.86 -13.68
C LEU A 442 9.42 -17.93 -13.07
N GLU A 443 9.21 -16.74 -13.62
CA GLU A 443 8.19 -15.81 -13.14
C GLU A 443 6.79 -16.42 -13.27
N ILE A 444 6.01 -16.25 -12.20
CA ILE A 444 4.59 -16.57 -12.19
C ILE A 444 3.84 -15.38 -12.81
N PRO A 445 2.92 -15.59 -13.78
CA PRO A 445 2.39 -16.86 -14.30
C PRO A 445 2.95 -17.27 -15.68
N TYR A 446 4.15 -16.82 -16.06
CA TYR A 446 4.68 -16.94 -17.43
C TYR A 446 5.41 -18.26 -17.71
N ARG A 447 5.55 -19.11 -16.69
CA ARG A 447 6.13 -20.44 -16.80
C ARG A 447 5.07 -21.49 -17.12
N ARG A 448 5.48 -22.67 -17.58
CA ARG A 448 4.53 -23.76 -17.88
C ARG A 448 4.16 -24.50 -16.59
N ALA A 449 2.86 -24.65 -16.32
CA ALA A 449 2.37 -25.52 -15.25
C ALA A 449 2.79 -26.97 -15.48
N ASP A 450 3.29 -27.63 -14.44
CA ASP A 450 3.61 -29.06 -14.44
C ASP A 450 2.51 -29.93 -13.80
N ARG A 451 1.59 -29.32 -13.06
CA ARG A 451 0.34 -29.93 -12.57
C ARG A 451 -0.83 -28.97 -12.76
N ILE A 452 -2.03 -29.53 -12.89
CA ILE A 452 -3.28 -28.78 -12.79
C ILE A 452 -3.77 -28.92 -11.36
N VAL A 453 -4.08 -27.79 -10.72
CA VAL A 453 -4.74 -27.77 -9.42
C VAL A 453 -6.24 -27.74 -9.66
N GLU A 454 -6.98 -28.56 -8.93
CA GLU A 454 -8.43 -28.62 -9.01
C GLU A 454 -9.01 -28.23 -7.65
N THR A 455 -9.84 -27.20 -7.66
CA THR A 455 -10.71 -26.84 -6.54
C THR A 455 -12.09 -26.49 -7.13
N PRO A 456 -13.19 -26.58 -6.36
CA PRO A 456 -14.52 -26.24 -6.88
C PRO A 456 -14.57 -24.88 -7.59
N THR A 457 -13.98 -23.84 -6.98
CA THR A 457 -13.96 -22.50 -7.56
C THR A 457 -13.03 -22.40 -8.77
N LEU A 458 -11.82 -22.97 -8.68
CA LEU A 458 -10.86 -22.90 -9.79
C LEU A 458 -11.37 -23.63 -11.03
N SER A 459 -11.95 -24.82 -10.86
CA SER A 459 -12.53 -25.62 -11.94
C SER A 459 -13.68 -24.88 -12.63
N ARG A 460 -14.57 -24.24 -11.86
CA ARG A 460 -15.67 -23.41 -12.38
C ARG A 460 -15.17 -22.21 -13.19
N VAL A 461 -14.16 -21.49 -12.69
CA VAL A 461 -13.55 -20.35 -13.40
C VAL A 461 -12.85 -20.82 -14.68
N ARG A 462 -12.09 -21.90 -14.59
CA ARG A 462 -11.32 -22.47 -15.70
C ARG A 462 -12.21 -22.92 -16.85
N GLN A 463 -13.38 -23.52 -16.58
CA GLN A 463 -14.35 -23.94 -17.59
C GLN A 463 -14.96 -22.77 -18.36
N GLN A 464 -15.09 -21.60 -17.74
CA GLN A 464 -15.64 -20.40 -18.38
C GLN A 464 -14.63 -19.70 -19.29
N ILE A 465 -13.32 -19.92 -19.10
CA ILE A 465 -12.29 -19.32 -19.93
C ILE A 465 -12.11 -20.14 -21.22
N THR A 466 -12.56 -19.59 -22.33
CA THR A 466 -12.48 -20.27 -23.65
C THR A 466 -11.05 -20.26 -24.21
N ARG A 467 -10.32 -19.17 -24.02
CA ARG A 467 -8.96 -18.96 -24.52
C ARG A 467 -7.94 -19.90 -23.86
N ALA A 468 -7.24 -20.68 -24.68
CA ALA A 468 -6.25 -21.66 -24.21
C ALA A 468 -5.05 -21.01 -23.51
N ASP A 469 -4.59 -19.85 -23.98
CA ASP A 469 -3.46 -19.13 -23.39
C ASP A 469 -3.80 -18.56 -22.00
N LEU A 470 -5.03 -18.08 -21.81
CA LEU A 470 -5.51 -17.60 -20.51
C LEU A 470 -5.74 -18.74 -19.51
N ARG A 471 -6.21 -19.90 -19.98
CA ARG A 471 -6.27 -21.12 -19.16
C ARG A 471 -4.89 -21.57 -18.71
N ALA A 472 -3.91 -21.60 -19.61
CA ALA A 472 -2.54 -21.97 -19.28
C ALA A 472 -1.90 -21.01 -18.25
N LEU A 473 -2.21 -19.70 -18.36
CA LEU A 473 -1.78 -18.69 -17.40
C LEU A 473 -2.42 -18.92 -16.02
N LEU A 474 -3.73 -19.20 -15.97
CA LEU A 474 -4.45 -19.55 -14.74
C LEU A 474 -3.85 -20.82 -14.09
N ASP A 475 -3.62 -21.86 -14.89
CA ASP A 475 -3.05 -23.12 -14.45
C ASP A 475 -1.64 -22.91 -13.88
N SER A 476 -0.78 -22.14 -14.57
CA SER A 476 0.56 -21.80 -14.08
C SER A 476 0.51 -21.03 -12.77
N TYR A 477 -0.41 -20.08 -12.65
CA TYR A 477 -0.50 -19.26 -11.46
C TYR A 477 -0.77 -20.07 -10.22
N PHE A 478 -1.86 -20.84 -10.21
CA PHE A 478 -2.23 -21.62 -9.03
C PHE A 478 -1.25 -22.77 -8.78
N CYS A 479 -0.70 -23.40 -9.83
CA CYS A 479 0.32 -24.44 -9.67
C CYS A 479 1.51 -23.97 -8.83
N TYR A 480 2.10 -22.82 -9.17
CA TYR A 480 3.33 -22.36 -8.53
C TYR A 480 3.09 -21.50 -7.30
N THR A 481 2.03 -20.69 -7.26
CA THR A 481 1.67 -19.93 -6.06
C THR A 481 1.31 -20.86 -4.92
N LEU A 482 0.47 -21.87 -5.14
CA LEU A 482 0.10 -22.83 -4.09
C LEU A 482 1.30 -23.68 -3.68
N ARG A 483 2.16 -24.10 -4.61
CA ARG A 483 3.38 -24.86 -4.26
C ARG A 483 4.35 -24.05 -3.39
N ALA A 484 4.55 -22.76 -3.69
CA ALA A 484 5.39 -21.89 -2.87
C ALA A 484 4.79 -21.69 -1.46
N LEU A 485 3.46 -21.51 -1.38
CA LEU A 485 2.76 -21.44 -0.11
C LEU A 485 2.87 -22.76 0.66
N GLU A 486 2.65 -23.92 0.03
CA GLU A 486 2.83 -25.25 0.64
C GLU A 486 4.23 -25.41 1.25
N ASN A 487 5.28 -25.04 0.51
CA ASN A 487 6.65 -25.10 1.01
C ASN A 487 6.85 -24.23 2.27
N ALA A 488 6.25 -23.03 2.31
CA ALA A 488 6.29 -22.18 3.49
C ALA A 488 5.42 -22.73 4.65
N MET A 489 4.26 -23.32 4.35
CA MET A 489 3.36 -23.93 5.34
C MET A 489 3.97 -25.16 6.02
N GLN A 490 4.90 -25.86 5.35
CA GLN A 490 5.62 -26.99 5.94
C GLN A 490 6.46 -26.57 7.15
N THR A 491 7.03 -25.35 7.14
CA THR A 491 7.83 -24.83 8.28
C THR A 491 6.97 -24.36 9.45
N LEU A 492 5.66 -24.15 9.23
CA LEU A 492 4.77 -23.59 10.24
C LEU A 492 4.56 -24.58 11.39
N ARG A 493 4.77 -24.14 12.64
CA ARG A 493 4.49 -24.98 13.82
C ARG A 493 2.98 -25.29 13.95
N PRO A 494 2.57 -26.35 14.68
CA PRO A 494 1.15 -26.70 14.84
C PRO A 494 0.27 -25.56 15.38
N THR A 495 0.78 -24.78 16.33
CA THR A 495 0.08 -23.61 16.91
C THR A 495 0.25 -22.33 16.10
N GLY A 496 0.99 -22.39 14.99
CA GLY A 496 1.26 -21.25 14.14
C GLY A 496 0.05 -20.80 13.35
N ARG A 497 0.19 -19.65 12.69
CA ARG A 497 -0.83 -19.08 11.82
C ARG A 497 -0.26 -18.70 10.47
N ALA A 498 -1.09 -18.76 9.46
CA ALA A 498 -0.74 -18.36 8.11
C ALA A 498 -1.62 -17.20 7.67
N CYS A 499 -0.98 -16.10 7.29
CA CYS A 499 -1.56 -14.83 6.90
C CYS A 499 -1.23 -14.57 5.44
N ILE A 500 -2.19 -14.80 4.54
CA ILE A 500 -2.00 -14.64 3.09
C ILE A 500 -2.85 -13.47 2.61
N PHE A 501 -2.21 -12.41 2.12
CA PHE A 501 -2.89 -11.23 1.59
C PHE A 501 -2.95 -11.26 0.07
N ILE A 502 -4.16 -11.39 -0.49
CA ILE A 502 -4.36 -11.63 -1.92
C ILE A 502 -5.60 -10.91 -2.46
N GLY A 503 -5.53 -10.44 -3.70
CA GLY A 503 -6.66 -9.81 -4.40
C GLY A 503 -7.36 -10.78 -5.36
N SER A 504 -8.54 -10.36 -5.82
CA SER A 504 -9.35 -11.09 -6.82
C SER A 504 -9.26 -10.40 -8.19
N PRO A 505 -8.26 -10.74 -9.04
CA PRO A 505 -8.16 -10.17 -10.37
C PRO A 505 -9.22 -10.74 -11.32
N LYS A 506 -9.44 -10.08 -12.46
CA LYS A 506 -10.28 -10.59 -13.54
C LYS A 506 -9.45 -11.21 -14.66
N VAL A 507 -9.81 -12.41 -15.12
CA VAL A 507 -9.27 -13.03 -16.33
C VAL A 507 -10.39 -13.19 -17.33
N ASP A 508 -10.22 -12.60 -18.51
CA ASP A 508 -11.24 -12.54 -19.57
C ASP A 508 -12.59 -11.97 -19.10
N GLY A 509 -12.56 -11.02 -18.17
CA GLY A 509 -13.75 -10.41 -17.57
C GLY A 509 -14.36 -11.22 -16.41
N ILE A 510 -13.93 -12.46 -16.21
CA ILE A 510 -14.36 -13.34 -15.13
C ILE A 510 -13.54 -13.04 -13.89
N GLU A 511 -14.20 -12.76 -12.77
CA GLU A 511 -13.54 -12.59 -11.48
C GLU A 511 -12.98 -13.92 -10.97
N VAL A 512 -11.70 -13.90 -10.62
CA VAL A 512 -11.02 -15.05 -10.04
C VAL A 512 -10.90 -14.78 -8.55
N GLU A 513 -11.79 -15.40 -7.76
CA GLU A 513 -11.78 -15.37 -6.30
C GLU A 513 -10.57 -16.17 -5.76
N ALA A 514 -9.36 -15.63 -5.94
CA ALA A 514 -8.12 -16.33 -5.59
C ALA A 514 -8.06 -16.68 -4.11
N TRP A 515 -8.65 -15.83 -3.25
CA TRP A 515 -8.78 -16.10 -1.82
C TRP A 515 -9.59 -17.38 -1.55
N ARG A 516 -10.70 -17.61 -2.25
CA ARG A 516 -11.56 -18.78 -2.09
C ARG A 516 -10.87 -20.05 -2.58
N ILE A 517 -10.16 -19.96 -3.71
CA ILE A 517 -9.38 -21.08 -4.25
C ILE A 517 -8.27 -21.51 -3.28
N ILE A 518 -7.57 -20.55 -2.66
CA ILE A 518 -6.55 -20.85 -1.64
C ILE A 518 -7.18 -21.50 -0.41
N LEU A 519 -8.35 -21.03 0.06
CA LEU A 519 -9.06 -21.65 1.18
C LEU A 519 -9.49 -23.09 0.88
N GLU A 520 -10.11 -23.33 -0.28
CA GLU A 520 -10.51 -24.67 -0.72
C GLU A 520 -9.31 -25.61 -0.74
N TYR A 521 -8.21 -25.18 -1.37
CA TYR A 521 -6.99 -25.98 -1.49
C TYR A 521 -6.37 -26.34 -0.13
N PHE A 522 -6.17 -25.35 0.75
CA PHE A 522 -5.54 -25.60 2.04
C PHE A 522 -6.48 -26.32 3.04
N GLY A 523 -7.80 -26.21 2.86
CA GLY A 523 -8.77 -27.03 3.57
C GLY A 523 -8.55 -28.52 3.34
N GLU A 524 -8.34 -28.92 2.08
CA GLU A 524 -7.98 -30.30 1.72
C GLU A 524 -6.58 -30.70 2.21
N CYS A 525 -5.66 -29.73 2.37
CA CYS A 525 -4.32 -29.95 2.91
C CYS A 525 -4.24 -30.00 4.44
N GLY A 526 -5.37 -30.09 5.16
CA GLY A 526 -5.39 -30.19 6.62
C GLY A 526 -5.19 -28.87 7.35
N PHE A 527 -5.58 -27.75 6.75
CA PHE A 527 -5.66 -26.45 7.43
C PHE A 527 -7.11 -26.07 7.71
N SER A 528 -7.34 -25.54 8.90
CA SER A 528 -8.58 -24.90 9.27
C SER A 528 -8.52 -23.40 9.01
N PHE A 529 -9.66 -22.87 8.63
CA PHE A 529 -9.87 -21.45 8.43
C PHE A 529 -10.15 -20.74 9.77
N VAL A 530 -9.53 -19.57 9.99
CA VAL A 530 -9.71 -18.75 11.22
C VAL A 530 -10.45 -17.44 10.92
N HIS A 531 -9.91 -16.59 10.05
CA HIS A 531 -10.51 -15.29 9.68
C HIS A 531 -10.30 -14.94 8.20
N ILE A 532 -11.31 -14.36 7.54
CA ILE A 532 -11.18 -13.72 6.23
C ILE A 532 -11.48 -12.25 6.47
N PHE A 533 -10.53 -11.38 6.16
CA PHE A 533 -10.79 -9.96 6.15
C PHE A 533 -10.82 -9.42 4.73
N GLU A 534 -11.79 -8.57 4.41
CA GLU A 534 -11.87 -7.82 3.16
C GLU A 534 -11.41 -6.37 3.41
N ASP A 535 -10.29 -5.97 2.78
CA ASP A 535 -9.82 -4.57 2.75
C ASP A 535 -10.20 -3.94 1.40
N ARG A 536 -11.10 -2.95 1.42
CA ARG A 536 -11.57 -2.26 0.20
C ARG A 536 -10.56 -1.23 -0.28
N ILE A 537 -10.15 -1.31 -1.55
CA ILE A 537 -9.17 -0.40 -2.14
C ILE A 537 -9.83 0.97 -2.42
N LYS A 538 -9.47 1.99 -1.63
CA LYS A 538 -10.04 3.35 -1.71
C LYS A 538 -9.41 4.26 -2.79
N ASN A 539 -8.14 4.08 -3.14
CA ASN A 539 -7.41 4.93 -4.11
C ASN A 539 -6.83 4.10 -5.26
N ARG A 540 -7.06 4.54 -6.50
CA ARG A 540 -6.55 3.89 -7.72
C ARG A 540 -5.54 4.80 -8.43
N GLN A 541 -4.30 4.34 -8.61
CA GLN A 541 -3.46 4.82 -9.71
C GLN A 541 -3.67 3.92 -10.92
N LEU A 542 -4.76 4.15 -11.68
CA LEU A 542 -4.95 3.52 -12.98
C LEU A 542 -4.48 4.47 -14.08
N PHE A 543 -3.56 4.01 -14.94
CA PHE A 543 -3.12 4.77 -16.11
C PHE A 543 -4.24 4.85 -17.16
N GLY A 544 -4.96 5.97 -17.18
CA GLY A 544 -6.20 6.19 -17.94
C GLY A 544 -6.11 6.28 -19.48
N ARG A 545 -5.21 5.57 -20.15
CA ARG A 545 -5.05 5.67 -21.63
C ARG A 545 -4.85 4.37 -22.41
N ARG A 546 -5.16 3.20 -21.85
CA ARG A 546 -5.15 1.93 -22.63
C ARG A 546 -6.52 1.27 -22.58
N LYS A 547 -6.88 0.54 -23.66
CA LYS A 547 -8.02 -0.41 -23.69
C LYS A 547 -7.79 -1.46 -22.61
N ASN A 548 -8.09 -1.11 -21.37
CA ASN A 548 -7.94 -1.96 -20.21
C ASN A 548 -9.19 -2.83 -20.14
N LYS A 549 -9.03 -4.15 -20.31
CA LYS A 549 -10.13 -5.12 -20.17
C LYS A 549 -10.62 -5.24 -18.71
N ASN A 550 -9.93 -4.62 -17.76
CA ASN A 550 -10.39 -4.43 -16.39
C ASN A 550 -10.38 -2.92 -16.01
N PRO A 551 -11.31 -2.11 -16.54
CA PRO A 551 -11.30 -0.66 -16.38
C PRO A 551 -11.54 -0.22 -14.92
N GLU A 552 -12.16 -1.06 -14.11
CA GLU A 552 -12.41 -0.81 -12.68
C GLU A 552 -11.27 -1.29 -11.76
N GLY A 553 -10.27 -2.04 -12.25
CA GLY A 553 -9.24 -2.61 -11.36
C GLY A 553 -9.80 -3.58 -10.30
N MET A 554 -9.01 -3.90 -9.27
CA MET A 554 -9.49 -4.69 -8.12
C MET A 554 -10.24 -3.78 -7.13
N LYS A 555 -11.36 -4.26 -6.60
CA LYS A 555 -12.20 -3.52 -5.64
C LYS A 555 -11.77 -3.75 -4.20
N SER A 556 -11.31 -4.96 -3.90
CA SER A 556 -10.91 -5.38 -2.57
C SER A 556 -9.74 -6.35 -2.62
N GLU A 557 -9.03 -6.41 -1.51
CA GLU A 557 -8.02 -7.42 -1.20
C GLU A 557 -8.44 -8.18 0.04
N PHE A 558 -7.97 -9.41 0.18
CA PHE A 558 -8.41 -10.32 1.22
C PHE A 558 -7.22 -10.80 2.04
N LEU A 559 -7.29 -10.67 3.36
CA LEU A 559 -6.38 -11.34 4.28
C LEU A 559 -7.00 -12.66 4.73
N LEU A 560 -6.38 -13.76 4.35
CA LEU A 560 -6.72 -15.09 4.82
C LEU A 560 -5.88 -15.44 6.05
N VAL A 561 -6.53 -15.85 7.15
CA VAL A 561 -5.88 -16.39 8.34
C VAL A 561 -6.22 -17.87 8.47
N LEU A 562 -5.19 -18.71 8.40
CA LEU A 562 -5.27 -20.17 8.43
C LEU A 562 -4.49 -20.74 9.62
N SER A 563 -4.88 -21.93 10.07
CA SER A 563 -4.18 -22.71 11.08
C SER A 563 -4.10 -24.18 10.73
N LYS A 564 -3.10 -24.91 11.23
CA LYS A 564 -3.08 -26.37 11.08
C LYS A 564 -4.26 -26.97 11.86
N THR A 565 -5.00 -27.89 11.25
CA THR A 565 -6.06 -28.64 11.95
C THR A 565 -5.40 -29.49 13.03
N ALA A 566 -5.94 -29.46 14.26
CA ALA A 566 -5.49 -30.36 15.32
C ALA A 566 -5.74 -31.81 14.87
N GLN A 567 -4.67 -32.62 14.82
CA GLN A 567 -4.78 -34.05 14.55
C GLN A 567 -5.25 -34.81 15.79
#